data_AF-A0A537KN77-F1
#
_entry.id   AF-A0A537KN77-F1
#
_cell.length_a   1.000
_cell.length_b   1.000
_cell.length_c   1.000
_cell.angle_alpha   90.00
_cell.angle_beta   90.00
_cell.angle_gamma   90.00
#
_symmetry.space_group_name_H-M   'P 1'
#
loop_
_entity.id
_entity.type
_entity.pdbx_description
1 polymer ?
#
loop_
_entity_poly.entity_id
_entity_poly.type
_entity_poly.pdbx_seq_one_letter_code
_entity_poly.pdbx_strand_id
1 'polypeptide(L)'
;MKVNSKQTGLLFYFLPFITFQILPSGYFHIYFKHKPSTMKRRKFIQNSAMLALTVGVFGKIKWDGEKYVGTDPTTTDILGPFYRPGAPFKTNLVQPGTKGETLYFSGTVIGKDGKSPVNGALVEIWHCNEDGVYDNTSDNYVYRAAAKTSAKGKYEFKTIMPVPYAAGQTTIRPAHIHLRISANGVQDLVTQIYFKGDKYIDGDSSSSDPKSLNRILETSKNAKNEKVVKFDVYLREEYVLETSAFKKIVGLYEMSDKSMCEFYRDGDQLFAKINGQIMEAMDYKGDNSFEGGLAYVKAKFELLSGGGAKVKVTIKEDKPIELTGKKLLKY
;
A
#
# COMPACT_ATOMS: atom_id res chain seq x y z
N MET A 1 15.37 -30.15 -35.94
CA MET A 1 14.04 -29.51 -35.84
C MET A 1 13.76 -29.27 -34.35
N LYS A 2 13.45 -28.03 -33.96
CA LYS A 2 12.73 -27.54 -32.73
C LYS A 2 12.63 -28.47 -31.50
N VAL A 3 12.79 -28.07 -30.23
CA VAL A 3 12.73 -26.77 -29.54
C VAL A 3 13.27 -26.96 -28.10
N ASN A 4 13.70 -25.82 -27.55
CA ASN A 4 14.25 -25.51 -26.24
C ASN A 4 13.15 -25.40 -25.15
N SER A 5 13.44 -25.70 -23.88
CA SER A 5 13.13 -24.78 -22.76
C SER A 5 13.70 -25.30 -21.44
N LYS A 6 14.63 -24.51 -20.88
CA LYS A 6 15.19 -24.61 -19.55
C LYS A 6 14.10 -24.36 -18.49
N GLN A 7 14.05 -25.23 -17.47
CA GLN A 7 13.27 -25.01 -16.25
C GLN A 7 13.84 -23.83 -15.46
N THR A 8 13.01 -22.82 -15.25
CA THR A 8 13.14 -21.81 -14.20
C THR A 8 12.80 -22.45 -12.85
N GLY A 9 13.81 -22.65 -12.01
CA GLY A 9 13.63 -23.11 -10.64
C GLY A 9 13.11 -21.99 -9.74
N LEU A 10 11.88 -22.13 -9.24
CA LEU A 10 11.42 -21.42 -8.06
C LEU A 10 11.91 -22.21 -6.84
N LEU A 11 12.79 -21.60 -6.05
CA LEU A 11 13.30 -22.18 -4.81
C LEU A 11 12.18 -22.16 -3.77
N PHE A 12 11.46 -23.28 -3.62
CA PHE A 12 10.59 -23.51 -2.46
C PHE A 12 11.43 -24.12 -1.34
N TYR A 13 11.22 -23.63 -0.11
CA TYR A 13 11.82 -24.16 1.10
C TYR A 13 11.75 -25.70 1.13
N PHE A 14 12.92 -26.33 1.27
CA PHE A 14 13.10 -27.77 1.31
C PHE A 14 12.42 -28.38 2.55
N LEU A 15 11.26 -29.02 2.37
CA LEU A 15 11.05 -30.34 2.96
C LEU A 15 11.55 -31.35 1.92
N PRO A 16 12.70 -32.01 2.10
CA PRO A 16 13.43 -32.75 1.05
C PRO A 16 12.69 -33.99 0.48
N PHE A 17 11.41 -34.18 0.80
CA PHE A 17 10.64 -35.39 0.50
C PHE A 17 9.40 -35.16 -0.35
N ILE A 18 9.06 -33.91 -0.71
CA ILE A 18 7.79 -33.57 -1.37
C ILE A 18 8.05 -32.94 -2.73
N THR A 19 7.48 -33.52 -3.78
CA THR A 19 7.45 -32.91 -5.12
C THR A 19 5.99 -32.65 -5.49
N PHE A 20 5.70 -31.42 -5.93
CA PHE A 20 4.37 -31.03 -6.39
C PHE A 20 4.31 -31.08 -7.90
N GLN A 21 3.31 -31.78 -8.45
CA GLN A 21 2.98 -31.70 -9.87
C GLN A 21 1.58 -31.12 -10.03
N ILE A 22 1.50 -30.00 -10.76
CA ILE A 22 0.27 -29.25 -11.02
C ILE A 22 -0.31 -29.74 -12.35
N LEU A 23 -1.56 -30.19 -12.35
CA LEU A 23 -2.25 -30.61 -13.57
C LEU A 23 -3.09 -29.46 -14.16
N PRO A 24 -3.32 -29.45 -15.49
CA PRO A 24 -4.12 -28.42 -16.16
C PRO A 24 -5.57 -28.31 -15.67
N SER A 25 -6.08 -29.33 -14.97
CA SER A 25 -7.42 -29.40 -14.39
C SER A 25 -7.56 -28.73 -13.01
N GLY A 26 -6.50 -28.10 -12.48
CA GLY A 26 -6.53 -27.45 -11.17
C GLY A 26 -6.38 -28.39 -9.98
N TYR A 27 -6.17 -29.68 -10.21
CA TYR A 27 -5.82 -30.65 -9.18
C TYR A 27 -4.30 -30.72 -8.98
N PHE A 28 -3.87 -30.93 -7.74
CA PHE A 28 -2.47 -31.19 -7.39
C PHE A 28 -2.30 -32.67 -7.10
N HIS A 29 -1.29 -33.29 -7.72
CA HIS A 29 -0.77 -34.56 -7.24
C HIS A 29 0.46 -34.30 -6.38
N ILE A 30 0.42 -34.82 -5.14
CA ILE A 30 1.55 -34.77 -4.22
C ILE A 30 2.28 -36.11 -4.33
N TYR A 31 3.51 -36.08 -4.85
CA TYR A 31 4.37 -37.26 -4.93
C TYR A 31 5.44 -37.19 -3.83
N PHE A 32 5.50 -38.22 -3.00
CA PHE A 32 6.57 -38.38 -2.01
C PHE A 32 7.60 -39.37 -2.52
N LYS A 33 8.86 -38.93 -2.60
CA LYS A 33 9.94 -39.73 -3.21
C LYS A 33 10.30 -40.97 -2.40
N HIS A 34 9.95 -41.03 -1.10
CA HIS A 34 10.13 -42.19 -0.21
C HIS A 34 8.95 -42.29 0.77
N LYS A 35 8.50 -43.52 1.06
CA LYS A 35 7.44 -43.82 2.03
C LYS A 35 8.00 -43.67 3.46
N PRO A 36 7.62 -42.66 4.27
CA PRO A 36 8.15 -42.50 5.62
C PRO A 36 7.56 -43.62 6.49
N SER A 37 8.42 -44.44 7.10
CA SER A 37 8.04 -45.68 7.78
C SER A 37 7.27 -45.51 9.10
N THR A 38 6.92 -44.30 9.53
CA THR A 38 6.30 -44.08 10.86
C THR A 38 5.19 -43.03 10.94
N MET A 39 4.70 -42.48 9.83
CA MET A 39 3.54 -41.56 9.89
C MET A 39 2.21 -42.31 9.88
N LYS A 40 1.47 -42.26 11.00
CA LYS A 40 0.09 -42.78 11.08
C LYS A 40 -0.81 -42.03 10.09
N ARG A 41 -1.49 -42.77 9.19
CA ARG A 41 -2.39 -42.27 8.11
C ARG A 41 -3.36 -41.16 8.54
N ARG A 42 -3.85 -41.20 9.79
CA ARG A 42 -4.75 -40.18 10.36
C ARG A 42 -4.07 -38.83 10.58
N LYS A 43 -2.82 -38.81 11.08
CA LYS A 43 -2.02 -37.58 11.22
C LYS A 43 -1.64 -36.99 9.86
N PHE A 44 -1.38 -37.85 8.86
CA PHE A 44 -1.11 -37.42 7.49
C PHE A 44 -2.31 -36.68 6.87
N ILE A 45 -3.51 -37.29 6.92
CA ILE A 45 -4.74 -36.66 6.41
C ILE A 45 -5.03 -35.35 7.15
N GLN A 46 -4.86 -35.32 8.48
CA GLN A 46 -5.07 -34.11 9.28
C GLN A 46 -4.11 -32.97 8.90
N ASN A 47 -2.82 -33.26 8.74
CA ASN A 47 -1.82 -32.25 8.39
C ASN A 47 -1.96 -31.74 6.95
N SER A 48 -2.26 -32.62 5.99
CA SER A 48 -2.49 -32.23 4.60
C SER A 48 -3.81 -31.47 4.42
N ALA A 49 -4.87 -31.86 5.14
CA ALA A 49 -6.12 -31.12 5.17
C ALA A 49 -5.94 -29.74 5.81
N MET A 50 -5.16 -29.63 6.90
CA MET A 50 -4.80 -28.34 7.49
C MET A 50 -4.08 -27.45 6.49
N LEU A 51 -3.05 -27.94 5.79
CA LEU A 51 -2.28 -27.14 4.83
C LEU A 51 -3.14 -26.64 3.64
N ALA A 52 -4.04 -27.48 3.13
CA ALA A 52 -4.98 -27.10 2.08
C ALA A 52 -6.04 -26.08 2.58
N LEU A 53 -6.48 -26.22 3.84
CA LEU A 53 -7.33 -25.23 4.51
C LEU A 53 -6.59 -23.91 4.73
N THR A 54 -5.30 -23.92 5.09
CA THR A 54 -4.52 -22.69 5.32
C THR A 54 -4.40 -21.85 4.05
N VAL A 55 -4.23 -22.48 2.88
CA VAL A 55 -4.20 -21.79 1.58
C VAL A 55 -5.58 -21.21 1.21
N GLY A 56 -6.68 -21.81 1.67
CA GLY A 56 -8.04 -21.29 1.49
C GLY A 56 -8.45 -20.21 2.49
N VAL A 57 -7.74 -20.04 3.60
CA VAL A 57 -8.08 -19.10 4.69
C VAL A 57 -7.30 -17.79 4.61
N PHE A 58 -6.14 -17.79 3.95
CA PHE A 58 -5.36 -16.56 3.70
C PHE A 58 -5.44 -16.16 2.23
N GLY A 59 -6.54 -15.49 1.88
CA GLY A 59 -6.64 -14.67 0.67
C GLY A 59 -7.56 -15.23 -0.42
N LYS A 60 -8.22 -14.32 -1.14
CA LYS A 60 -9.00 -14.66 -2.35
C LYS A 60 -8.03 -14.91 -3.50
N ILE A 61 -7.47 -16.11 -3.56
CA ILE A 61 -6.62 -16.54 -4.67
C ILE A 61 -7.52 -16.96 -5.85
N LYS A 62 -7.38 -16.32 -7.02
CA LYS A 62 -8.08 -16.67 -8.26
C LYS A 62 -7.11 -17.14 -9.33
N TRP A 63 -7.53 -18.06 -10.19
CA TRP A 63 -6.80 -18.40 -11.41
C TRP A 63 -7.10 -17.37 -12.50
N ASP A 64 -6.09 -16.73 -13.09
CA ASP A 64 -6.26 -15.72 -14.15
C ASP A 64 -6.12 -16.27 -15.58
N GLY A 65 -5.87 -17.57 -15.73
CA GLY A 65 -5.61 -18.24 -17.01
C GLY A 65 -4.16 -18.71 -17.16
N GLU A 66 -3.22 -18.11 -16.44
CA GLU A 66 -1.79 -18.48 -16.47
C GLU A 66 -1.24 -18.80 -15.08
N LYS A 67 -1.69 -18.09 -14.04
CA LYS A 67 -1.26 -18.29 -12.66
C LYS A 67 -2.37 -17.99 -11.66
N TYR A 68 -2.18 -18.47 -10.44
CA TYR A 68 -2.98 -18.04 -9.30
C TYR A 68 -2.54 -16.63 -8.88
N VAL A 69 -3.48 -15.69 -8.80
CA VAL A 69 -3.30 -14.31 -8.36
C VAL A 69 -4.20 -14.02 -7.17
N GLY A 70 -3.64 -13.41 -6.12
CA GLY A 70 -4.45 -12.89 -5.02
C GLY A 70 -5.26 -11.67 -5.48
N THR A 71 -6.56 -11.65 -5.22
CA THR A 71 -7.40 -10.44 -5.28
C THR A 71 -7.62 -9.84 -3.90
N ASP A 72 -6.68 -10.09 -2.99
CA ASP A 72 -6.74 -9.46 -1.68
C ASP A 72 -6.63 -7.95 -1.87
N PRO A 73 -7.39 -7.16 -1.10
CA PRO A 73 -7.27 -5.73 -1.18
C PRO A 73 -5.82 -5.30 -0.99
N THR A 74 -5.43 -4.31 -1.79
CA THR A 74 -4.11 -3.72 -1.68
C THR A 74 -3.92 -3.18 -0.26
N THR A 75 -2.81 -3.55 0.36
CA THR A 75 -2.50 -3.13 1.73
C THR A 75 -2.13 -1.66 1.77
N THR A 76 -2.55 -0.98 2.83
CA THR A 76 -2.14 0.40 3.11
C THR A 76 -0.68 0.48 3.53
N ASP A 77 -0.11 1.67 3.34
CA ASP A 77 1.17 2.08 3.91
C ASP A 77 1.05 3.50 4.46
N ILE A 78 2.07 3.97 5.17
CA ILE A 78 2.13 5.33 5.70
C ILE A 78 2.04 6.36 4.57
N LEU A 79 1.33 7.47 4.81
CA LEU A 79 1.31 8.61 3.90
C LEU A 79 2.71 9.23 3.76
N GLY A 80 3.43 9.28 4.87
CA GLY A 80 4.70 9.98 4.98
C GLY A 80 4.55 11.50 4.95
N PRO A 81 5.61 12.22 5.29
CA PRO A 81 5.56 13.67 5.55
C PRO A 81 5.46 14.52 4.28
N PHE A 82 5.53 13.92 3.10
CA PHE A 82 5.76 14.63 1.84
C PHE A 82 4.55 14.68 0.92
N TYR A 83 3.37 14.22 1.34
CA TYR A 83 2.17 14.39 0.53
C TYR A 83 1.84 15.88 0.34
N ARG A 84 1.50 16.26 -0.90
CA ARG A 84 1.07 17.62 -1.27
C ARG A 84 -0.21 17.52 -2.09
N PRO A 85 -1.33 18.07 -1.61
CA PRO A 85 -2.55 18.13 -2.41
C PRO A 85 -2.37 19.06 -3.62
N GLY A 86 -3.19 18.83 -4.66
CA GLY A 86 -3.25 19.69 -5.84
C GLY A 86 -2.18 19.41 -6.89
N ALA A 87 -1.57 18.22 -6.88
CA ALA A 87 -0.67 17.84 -7.96
C ALA A 87 -1.37 17.90 -9.33
N PRO A 88 -0.70 18.41 -10.38
CA PRO A 88 -1.31 18.62 -11.68
C PRO A 88 -1.66 17.29 -12.36
N PHE A 89 -2.71 17.30 -13.18
CA PHE A 89 -3.05 16.18 -14.05
C PHE A 89 -2.03 16.04 -15.18
N LYS A 90 -1.10 15.09 -15.04
CA LYS A 90 -0.05 14.81 -16.05
C LYS A 90 0.40 13.36 -15.95
N THR A 91 0.71 12.75 -17.09
CA THR A 91 1.22 11.36 -17.14
C THR A 91 2.72 11.29 -17.44
N ASN A 92 3.36 12.37 -17.89
CA ASN A 92 4.82 12.43 -18.04
C ASN A 92 5.43 13.37 -17.00
N LEU A 93 6.26 12.83 -16.13
CA LEU A 93 6.91 13.50 -15.01
C LEU A 93 8.43 13.65 -15.23
N VAL A 94 8.98 13.13 -16.33
CA VAL A 94 10.42 13.20 -16.64
C VAL A 94 10.82 14.66 -16.85
N GLN A 95 11.79 15.13 -16.07
CA GLN A 95 12.29 16.50 -16.15
C GLN A 95 13.38 16.63 -17.22
N PRO A 96 13.49 17.78 -17.92
CA PRO A 96 14.63 18.07 -18.76
C PRO A 96 15.94 17.93 -17.98
N GLY A 97 16.89 17.17 -18.51
CA GLY A 97 18.22 16.99 -17.91
C GLY A 97 18.28 16.03 -16.70
N THR A 98 17.19 15.32 -16.36
CA THR A 98 17.25 14.30 -15.31
C THR A 98 18.26 13.19 -15.66
N LYS A 99 18.97 12.71 -14.65
CA LYS A 99 19.90 11.58 -14.75
C LYS A 99 19.27 10.26 -14.33
N GLY A 100 18.04 10.29 -13.82
CA GLY A 100 17.31 9.10 -13.40
C GLY A 100 16.97 8.18 -14.57
N GLU A 101 17.03 6.86 -14.35
CA GLU A 101 16.61 5.88 -15.33
C GLU A 101 15.10 6.02 -15.58
N THR A 102 14.66 6.14 -16.83
CA THR A 102 13.24 6.26 -17.16
C THR A 102 12.47 5.01 -16.71
N LEU A 103 11.33 5.23 -16.04
CA LEU A 103 10.42 4.23 -15.53
C LEU A 103 9.00 4.48 -16.06
N TYR A 104 8.41 3.47 -16.70
CA TYR A 104 6.98 3.43 -17.00
C TYR A 104 6.26 2.69 -15.88
N PHE A 105 5.46 3.43 -15.12
CA PHE A 105 4.63 2.91 -14.06
C PHE A 105 3.17 2.84 -14.52
N SER A 106 2.56 1.66 -14.47
CA SER A 106 1.16 1.51 -14.89
C SER A 106 0.43 0.48 -14.05
N GLY A 107 -0.89 0.46 -14.19
CA GLY A 107 -1.73 -0.45 -13.43
C GLY A 107 -3.19 -0.40 -13.80
N THR A 108 -3.98 -1.13 -13.02
CA THR A 108 -5.43 -1.14 -13.08
C THR A 108 -5.97 -0.93 -11.68
N VAL A 109 -6.95 -0.04 -11.51
CA VAL A 109 -7.73 0.04 -10.28
C VAL A 109 -8.95 -0.87 -10.42
N ILE A 110 -9.04 -1.86 -9.54
CA ILE A 110 -10.13 -2.82 -9.42
C ILE A 110 -10.92 -2.50 -8.17
N GLY A 111 -12.24 -2.53 -8.27
CA GLY A 111 -13.16 -2.22 -7.18
C GLY A 111 -13.20 -3.30 -6.10
N LYS A 112 -13.99 -3.04 -5.06
CA LYS A 112 -14.16 -3.90 -3.87
C LYS A 112 -14.68 -5.32 -4.15
N ASP A 113 -15.27 -5.54 -5.33
CA ASP A 113 -15.69 -6.87 -5.77
C ASP A 113 -14.51 -7.75 -6.25
N GLY A 114 -13.31 -7.18 -6.36
CA GLY A 114 -12.09 -7.84 -6.82
C GLY A 114 -12.07 -8.12 -8.33
N LYS A 115 -13.01 -7.56 -9.10
CA LYS A 115 -13.22 -7.87 -10.53
C LYS A 115 -13.47 -6.65 -11.39
N SER A 116 -14.33 -5.73 -10.96
CA SER A 116 -14.78 -4.62 -11.80
C SER A 116 -13.72 -3.53 -11.87
N PRO A 117 -13.29 -3.08 -13.06
CA PRO A 117 -12.42 -1.92 -13.18
C PRO A 117 -13.15 -0.66 -12.70
N VAL A 118 -12.44 0.22 -11.99
CA VAL A 118 -13.00 1.49 -11.52
C VAL A 118 -12.72 2.57 -12.55
N ASN A 119 -13.76 3.08 -13.20
CA ASN A 119 -13.63 4.21 -14.12
C ASN A 119 -13.52 5.54 -13.35
N GLY A 120 -12.59 6.40 -13.74
CA GLY A 120 -12.48 7.76 -13.21
C GLY A 120 -11.95 7.86 -11.77
N ALA A 121 -11.43 6.78 -11.18
CA ALA A 121 -10.65 6.85 -9.94
C ALA A 121 -9.48 7.81 -10.12
N LEU A 122 -9.28 8.70 -9.15
CA LEU A 122 -8.14 9.58 -9.06
C LEU A 122 -6.94 8.80 -8.52
N VAL A 123 -5.83 8.78 -9.25
CA VAL A 123 -4.56 8.19 -8.83
C VAL A 123 -3.54 9.32 -8.73
N GLU A 124 -3.10 9.61 -7.52
CA GLU A 124 -2.03 10.55 -7.24
C GLU A 124 -0.75 9.78 -6.93
N ILE A 125 0.38 10.21 -7.50
CA ILE A 125 1.69 9.65 -7.21
C ILE A 125 2.69 10.73 -6.78
N TRP A 126 3.62 10.37 -5.89
CA TRP A 126 4.77 11.18 -5.55
C TRP A 126 5.98 10.31 -5.20
N HIS A 127 7.17 10.77 -5.58
CA HIS A 127 8.44 10.14 -5.20
C HIS A 127 9.58 11.17 -5.20
N CYS A 128 10.74 10.79 -4.66
CA CYS A 128 11.94 11.61 -4.68
C CYS A 128 12.60 11.66 -6.07
N ASN A 129 13.42 12.68 -6.31
CA ASN A 129 14.29 12.75 -7.48
C ASN A 129 15.50 11.80 -7.36
N GLU A 130 16.39 11.85 -8.35
CA GLU A 130 17.64 11.07 -8.40
C GLU A 130 18.62 11.33 -7.23
N ASP A 131 18.45 12.42 -6.49
CA ASP A 131 19.25 12.78 -5.31
C ASP A 131 18.54 12.43 -3.99
N GLY A 132 17.39 11.76 -4.05
CA GLY A 132 16.61 11.38 -2.86
C GLY A 132 15.79 12.53 -2.25
N VAL A 133 15.56 13.62 -2.99
CA VAL A 133 14.85 14.82 -2.52
C VAL A 133 13.43 14.90 -3.10
N TYR A 134 12.46 15.19 -2.23
CA TYR A 134 11.08 15.48 -2.62
C TYR A 134 10.88 16.97 -2.89
N ASP A 135 10.14 17.29 -3.96
CA ASP A 135 9.74 18.66 -4.22
C ASP A 135 8.58 19.08 -3.30
N ASN A 136 8.91 19.73 -2.19
CA ASN A 136 7.91 20.10 -1.18
C ASN A 136 7.35 21.52 -1.34
N THR A 137 7.94 22.34 -2.20
CA THR A 137 7.66 23.78 -2.23
C THR A 137 7.47 24.36 -3.63
N SER A 138 7.97 23.70 -4.68
CA SER A 138 7.87 24.28 -6.02
C SER A 138 6.46 24.17 -6.59
N ASP A 139 6.10 25.13 -7.44
CA ASP A 139 4.85 25.15 -8.21
C ASP A 139 4.86 24.18 -9.40
N ASN A 140 6.02 23.59 -9.71
CA ASN A 140 6.15 22.65 -10.82
C ASN A 140 5.72 21.22 -10.45
N TYR A 141 5.57 20.93 -9.15
CA TYR A 141 5.22 19.61 -8.64
C TYR A 141 6.10 18.52 -9.29
N VAL A 142 7.41 18.70 -9.17
CA VAL A 142 8.42 17.79 -9.75
C VAL A 142 8.24 16.40 -9.15
N TYR A 143 8.15 15.39 -10.02
CA TYR A 143 7.87 13.99 -9.65
C TYR A 143 6.60 13.78 -8.79
N ARG A 144 5.61 14.65 -8.99
CA ARG A 144 4.25 14.54 -8.43
C ARG A 144 3.22 14.71 -9.53
N ALA A 145 2.19 13.87 -9.54
CA ALA A 145 1.13 13.98 -10.54
C ALA A 145 -0.18 13.35 -10.07
N ALA A 146 -1.25 13.76 -10.72
CA ALA A 146 -2.55 13.11 -10.68
C ALA A 146 -2.91 12.55 -12.06
N ALA A 147 -3.66 11.46 -12.09
CA ALA A 147 -4.32 10.95 -13.30
C ALA A 147 -5.67 10.35 -12.94
N LYS A 148 -6.64 10.41 -13.86
CA LYS A 148 -7.86 9.62 -13.74
C LYS A 148 -7.72 8.32 -14.50
N THR A 149 -8.21 7.24 -13.91
CA THR A 149 -8.29 5.94 -14.59
C THR A 149 -9.27 6.00 -15.76
N SER A 150 -8.94 5.28 -16.83
CA SER A 150 -9.82 5.07 -17.97
C SER A 150 -11.04 4.19 -17.63
N ALA A 151 -11.97 4.01 -18.59
CA ALA A 151 -13.10 3.09 -18.46
C ALA A 151 -12.70 1.62 -18.18
N LYS A 152 -11.46 1.23 -18.51
CA LYS A 152 -10.89 -0.09 -18.20
C LYS A 152 -10.12 -0.10 -16.87
N GLY A 153 -10.24 0.95 -16.05
CA GLY A 153 -9.54 1.11 -14.78
C GLY A 153 -8.06 1.41 -14.89
N LYS A 154 -7.54 1.65 -16.11
CA LYS A 154 -6.10 1.80 -16.35
C LYS A 154 -5.58 3.17 -15.95
N TYR A 155 -4.42 3.20 -15.31
CA TYR A 155 -3.60 4.40 -15.09
C TYR A 155 -2.17 4.16 -15.60
N GLU A 156 -1.49 5.24 -15.97
CA GLU A 156 -0.09 5.20 -16.41
C GLU A 156 0.64 6.50 -16.12
N PHE A 157 1.92 6.37 -15.80
CA PHE A 157 2.86 7.46 -15.59
C PHE A 157 4.22 7.09 -16.19
N LYS A 158 4.83 8.01 -16.92
CA LYS A 158 6.25 7.99 -17.29
C LYS A 158 7.00 8.90 -16.33
N THR A 159 7.93 8.33 -15.58
CA THR A 159 8.73 9.05 -14.59
C THR A 159 10.18 8.51 -14.58
N ILE A 160 10.94 8.77 -13.53
CA ILE A 160 12.24 8.14 -13.27
C ILE A 160 12.14 7.09 -12.16
N MET A 161 13.06 6.13 -12.17
CA MET A 161 13.28 5.23 -11.05
C MET A 161 13.70 6.07 -9.83
N PRO A 162 12.95 6.05 -8.71
CA PRO A 162 13.37 6.73 -7.49
C PRO A 162 14.59 6.02 -6.87
N VAL A 163 15.26 6.71 -5.96
CA VAL A 163 16.44 6.19 -5.25
C VAL A 163 16.13 6.04 -3.75
N PRO A 164 16.89 5.19 -3.03
CA PRO A 164 16.88 5.19 -1.58
C PRO A 164 17.27 6.56 -1.01
N TYR A 165 16.69 6.96 0.11
CA TYR A 165 17.02 8.24 0.76
C TYR A 165 17.01 8.12 2.28
N ALA A 166 17.74 9.01 2.95
CA ALA A 166 17.79 9.08 4.41
C ALA A 166 16.48 9.66 4.97
N ALA A 167 15.83 8.92 5.87
CA ALA A 167 14.61 9.33 6.58
C ALA A 167 14.85 9.49 8.09
N GLY A 168 16.03 9.99 8.44
CA GLY A 168 16.53 10.11 9.81
C GLY A 168 18.05 10.05 9.83
N GLN A 169 18.64 10.07 11.03
CA GLN A 169 20.10 9.98 11.16
C GLN A 169 20.66 8.59 10.77
N THR A 170 19.90 7.53 11.06
CA THR A 170 20.33 6.14 10.87
C THR A 170 19.42 5.34 9.94
N THR A 171 18.29 5.91 9.53
CA THR A 171 17.27 5.22 8.73
C THR A 171 17.41 5.60 7.27
N ILE A 172 17.54 4.60 6.39
CA ILE A 172 17.45 4.77 4.94
C ILE A 172 16.22 4.02 4.47
N ARG A 173 15.33 4.69 3.75
CA ARG A 173 14.19 4.04 3.11
C ARG A 173 14.62 3.53 1.73
N PRO A 174 14.18 2.33 1.31
CA PRO A 174 14.40 1.85 -0.05
C PRO A 174 13.73 2.77 -1.07
N ALA A 175 14.10 2.64 -2.35
CA ALA A 175 13.40 3.30 -3.44
C ALA A 175 11.90 2.92 -3.41
N HIS A 176 11.02 3.93 -3.50
CA HIS A 176 9.58 3.72 -3.53
C HIS A 176 8.83 4.83 -4.28
N ILE A 177 7.62 4.50 -4.72
CA ILE A 177 6.65 5.46 -5.25
C ILE A 177 5.42 5.40 -4.36
N HIS A 178 5.04 6.53 -3.79
CA HIS A 178 3.79 6.63 -3.05
C HIS A 178 2.61 6.74 -4.00
N LEU A 179 1.45 6.24 -3.55
CA LEU A 179 0.18 6.39 -4.22
C LEU A 179 -0.91 6.80 -3.23
N ARG A 180 -1.80 7.68 -3.68
CA ARG A 180 -3.13 7.87 -3.10
C ARG A 180 -4.16 7.60 -4.20
N ILE A 181 -5.13 6.74 -3.92
CA ILE A 181 -6.18 6.37 -4.87
C ILE A 181 -7.52 6.71 -4.25
N SER A 182 -8.30 7.57 -4.92
CA SER A 182 -9.62 7.99 -4.48
C SER A 182 -10.68 7.65 -5.52
N ALA A 183 -11.82 7.12 -5.08
CA ALA A 183 -12.93 6.77 -5.97
C ALA A 183 -14.28 6.79 -5.23
N ASN A 184 -15.36 7.03 -5.98
CA ASN A 184 -16.69 7.10 -5.38
C ASN A 184 -17.15 5.75 -4.83
N GLY A 185 -17.67 5.75 -3.60
CA GLY A 185 -18.34 4.59 -2.98
C GLY A 185 -17.40 3.49 -2.47
N VAL A 186 -16.11 3.79 -2.36
CA VAL A 186 -15.05 2.91 -1.82
C VAL A 186 -14.12 3.77 -0.99
N GLN A 187 -13.47 3.18 0.02
CA GLN A 187 -12.52 3.89 0.86
C GLN A 187 -11.26 4.28 0.05
N ASP A 188 -10.80 5.52 0.17
CA ASP A 188 -9.52 5.95 -0.40
C ASP A 188 -8.36 5.07 0.11
N LEU A 189 -7.38 4.82 -0.75
CA LEU A 189 -6.22 4.00 -0.43
C LEU A 189 -4.95 4.85 -0.47
N VAL A 190 -4.24 4.91 0.65
CA VAL A 190 -2.85 5.38 0.71
C VAL A 190 -1.93 4.18 0.81
N THR A 191 -0.95 4.11 -0.10
CA THR A 191 0.00 3.01 -0.18
C THR A 191 1.29 3.45 -0.86
N GLN A 192 2.24 2.54 -1.01
CA GLN A 192 3.45 2.76 -1.80
C GLN A 192 3.91 1.47 -2.45
N ILE A 193 4.66 1.55 -3.54
CA ILE A 193 5.36 0.40 -4.12
C ILE A 193 6.85 0.48 -3.82
N TYR A 194 7.49 -0.66 -3.68
CA TYR A 194 8.92 -0.84 -3.51
C TYR A 194 9.48 -1.67 -4.65
N PHE A 195 10.80 -1.69 -4.81
CA PHE A 195 11.44 -2.38 -5.93
C PHE A 195 12.31 -3.53 -5.43
N LYS A 196 12.05 -4.73 -5.96
CA LYS A 196 12.79 -5.94 -5.60
C LYS A 196 14.28 -5.75 -5.89
N GLY A 197 15.12 -6.19 -4.95
CA GLY A 197 16.58 -6.07 -5.02
C GLY A 197 17.15 -4.81 -4.37
N ASP A 198 16.30 -3.92 -3.85
CA ASP A 198 16.76 -2.82 -3.01
C ASP A 198 17.26 -3.35 -1.65
N LYS A 199 18.51 -3.04 -1.32
CA LYS A 199 19.20 -3.53 -0.11
C LYS A 199 18.65 -2.94 1.20
N TYR A 200 17.84 -1.89 1.13
CA TYR A 200 17.28 -1.24 2.32
C TYR A 200 15.87 -1.75 2.69
N ILE A 201 15.31 -2.70 1.93
CA ILE A 201 13.97 -3.26 2.21
C ILE A 201 13.87 -3.82 3.64
N ASP A 202 14.87 -4.59 4.07
CA ASP A 202 14.85 -5.26 5.38
C ASP A 202 15.10 -4.28 6.54
N GLY A 203 15.68 -3.11 6.26
CA GLY A 203 16.02 -2.09 7.25
C GLY A 203 14.97 -1.00 7.45
N ASP A 204 13.95 -0.91 6.59
CA ASP A 204 12.86 0.05 6.69
C ASP A 204 11.60 -0.61 7.24
N SER A 205 10.98 0.01 8.25
CA SER A 205 9.82 -0.56 8.95
C SER A 205 8.57 -0.67 8.07
N SER A 206 8.49 0.11 6.99
CA SER A 206 7.36 0.08 6.07
C SER A 206 7.51 -1.04 5.04
N SER A 207 8.69 -1.16 4.41
CA SER A 207 8.97 -2.22 3.45
C SER A 207 9.23 -3.58 4.08
N SER A 208 9.68 -3.66 5.32
CA SER A 208 9.86 -4.95 6.03
C SER A 208 8.57 -5.47 6.67
N ASP A 209 7.51 -4.66 6.77
CA ASP A 209 6.22 -5.13 7.28
C ASP A 209 5.67 -6.25 6.38
N PRO A 210 5.19 -7.38 6.92
CA PRO A 210 4.64 -8.48 6.11
C PRO A 210 3.54 -8.06 5.12
N LYS A 211 2.81 -6.97 5.41
CA LYS A 211 1.79 -6.40 4.52
C LYS A 211 2.39 -5.79 3.25
N SER A 212 3.68 -5.48 3.21
CA SER A 212 4.36 -4.89 2.05
C SER A 212 4.61 -5.90 0.92
N LEU A 213 4.51 -7.22 1.18
CA LEU A 213 4.98 -8.27 0.28
C LEU A 213 4.48 -8.13 -1.17
N ASN A 214 3.18 -7.86 -1.34
CA ASN A 214 2.55 -7.70 -2.67
C ASN A 214 2.82 -6.33 -3.31
N ARG A 215 3.55 -5.45 -2.62
CA ARG A 215 3.94 -4.11 -3.05
C ARG A 215 5.45 -4.02 -3.32
N ILE A 216 6.21 -5.10 -3.11
CA ILE A 216 7.62 -5.21 -3.52
C ILE A 216 7.65 -5.83 -4.93
N LEU A 217 7.92 -4.99 -5.93
CA LEU A 217 7.68 -5.32 -7.33
C LEU A 217 8.99 -5.55 -8.09
N GLU A 218 8.96 -6.51 -9.02
CA GLU A 218 10.01 -6.66 -10.02
C GLU A 218 9.85 -5.61 -11.11
N THR A 219 10.99 -5.09 -11.59
CA THR A 219 11.01 -4.26 -12.79
C THR A 219 11.39 -5.11 -14.00
N SER A 220 10.78 -4.81 -15.13
CA SER A 220 11.16 -5.35 -16.43
C SER A 220 11.66 -4.22 -17.33
N LYS A 221 12.00 -4.53 -18.59
CA LYS A 221 12.40 -3.53 -19.57
C LYS A 221 11.54 -3.62 -20.82
N ASN A 222 11.22 -2.47 -21.41
CA ASN A 222 10.54 -2.40 -22.70
C ASN A 222 11.52 -2.59 -23.87
N ALA A 223 11.01 -2.53 -25.10
CA ALA A 223 11.83 -2.68 -26.33
C ALA A 223 12.92 -1.60 -26.50
N LYS A 224 12.81 -0.48 -25.78
CA LYS A 224 13.79 0.62 -25.76
C LYS A 224 14.76 0.52 -24.57
N ASN A 225 14.77 -0.61 -23.84
CA ASN A 225 15.58 -0.83 -22.64
C ASN A 225 15.27 0.13 -21.48
N GLU A 226 14.08 0.75 -21.47
CA GLU A 226 13.57 1.59 -20.38
C GLU A 226 12.83 0.71 -19.36
N LYS A 227 12.90 1.05 -18.06
CA LYS A 227 12.27 0.24 -17.01
C LYS A 227 10.75 0.32 -17.06
N VAL A 228 10.12 -0.78 -16.71
CA VAL A 228 8.66 -0.91 -16.60
C VAL A 228 8.34 -1.57 -15.27
N VAL A 229 7.34 -1.04 -14.57
CA VAL A 229 6.74 -1.67 -13.40
C VAL A 229 5.23 -1.61 -13.51
N LYS A 230 4.56 -2.70 -13.13
CA LYS A 230 3.10 -2.80 -13.14
C LYS A 230 2.59 -3.09 -11.74
N PHE A 231 1.58 -2.35 -11.30
CA PHE A 231 0.91 -2.56 -10.02
C PHE A 231 -0.60 -2.47 -10.21
N ASP A 232 -1.31 -3.58 -10.05
CA ASP A 232 -2.78 -3.53 -10.03
C ASP A 232 -3.24 -3.27 -8.59
N VAL A 233 -4.15 -2.30 -8.43
CA VAL A 233 -4.70 -1.85 -7.15
C VAL A 233 -6.08 -2.47 -6.96
N TYR A 234 -6.27 -3.19 -5.85
CA TYR A 234 -7.55 -3.76 -5.46
C TYR A 234 -8.10 -2.97 -4.27
N LEU A 235 -9.15 -2.19 -4.50
CA LEU A 235 -9.80 -1.42 -3.45
C LEU A 235 -10.59 -2.34 -2.52
N ARG A 236 -10.80 -1.91 -1.28
CA ARG A 236 -11.56 -2.63 -0.26
C ARG A 236 -12.91 -2.00 0.00
N GLU A 237 -13.78 -2.82 0.58
CA GLU A 237 -14.94 -2.31 1.30
C GLU A 237 -14.48 -1.88 2.70
N GLU A 238 -14.73 -0.63 3.06
CA GLU A 238 -14.47 -0.11 4.40
C GLU A 238 -15.61 0.83 4.84
N TYR A 239 -15.62 1.15 6.13
CA TYR A 239 -16.64 2.00 6.73
C TYR A 239 -16.44 3.45 6.31
N VAL A 240 -17.25 3.92 5.37
CA VAL A 240 -17.28 5.35 5.01
C VAL A 240 -18.04 6.10 6.10
N LEU A 241 -17.37 7.04 6.75
CA LEU A 241 -17.99 7.88 7.76
C LEU A 241 -18.83 8.99 7.11
N GLU A 242 -20.06 9.15 7.60
CA GLU A 242 -20.97 10.19 7.11
C GLU A 242 -20.44 11.61 7.33
N THR A 243 -20.80 12.51 6.41
CA THR A 243 -20.35 13.92 6.45
C THR A 243 -20.69 14.62 7.75
N SER A 244 -21.87 14.34 8.32
CA SER A 244 -22.31 14.93 9.57
C SER A 244 -21.47 14.46 10.78
N ALA A 245 -20.89 13.26 10.71
CA ALA A 245 -20.01 12.75 11.75
C ALA A 245 -18.60 13.37 11.65
N PHE A 246 -18.07 13.57 10.44
CA PHE A 246 -16.81 14.32 10.26
C PHE A 246 -16.87 15.71 10.90
N LYS A 247 -17.95 16.48 10.70
CA LYS A 247 -18.13 17.82 11.30
C LYS A 247 -17.96 17.84 12.82
N LYS A 248 -18.26 16.74 13.50
CA LYS A 248 -18.11 16.65 14.96
C LYS A 248 -16.65 16.56 15.39
N ILE A 249 -15.80 15.92 14.58
CA ILE A 249 -14.41 15.60 14.95
C ILE A 249 -13.36 16.47 14.24
N VAL A 250 -13.65 17.01 13.06
CA VAL A 250 -12.70 17.91 12.36
C VAL A 250 -12.56 19.24 13.08
N GLY A 251 -11.35 19.77 13.12
CA GLY A 251 -11.01 20.99 13.82
C GLY A 251 -9.60 20.95 14.40
N LEU A 252 -9.25 22.05 15.08
CA LEU A 252 -7.97 22.21 15.75
C LEU A 252 -8.07 21.75 17.22
N TYR A 253 -7.09 20.99 17.68
CA TYR A 253 -6.98 20.45 19.04
C TYR A 253 -5.69 20.92 19.69
N GLU A 254 -5.77 21.40 20.94
CA GLU A 254 -4.61 21.54 21.81
C GLU A 254 -4.36 20.19 22.48
N MET A 255 -3.14 19.67 22.31
CA MET A 255 -2.72 18.39 22.87
C MET A 255 -2.12 18.57 24.29
N SER A 256 -2.02 17.48 25.04
CA SER A 256 -1.55 17.47 26.43
C SER A 256 -0.11 17.97 26.60
N ASP A 257 0.71 17.87 25.56
CA ASP A 257 2.09 18.37 25.50
C ASP A 257 2.19 19.81 24.94
N LYS A 258 1.06 20.50 24.76
CA LYS A 258 0.94 21.83 24.16
C LYS A 258 1.21 21.90 22.67
N SER A 259 1.40 20.77 22.00
CA SER A 259 1.40 20.72 20.53
C SER A 259 -0.01 20.94 19.97
N MET A 260 -0.08 21.30 18.69
CA MET A 260 -1.33 21.52 17.98
C MET A 260 -1.56 20.41 16.96
N CYS A 261 -2.73 19.77 17.06
CA CYS A 261 -3.16 18.77 16.09
C CYS A 261 -4.43 19.23 15.38
N GLU A 262 -4.36 19.37 14.06
CA GLU A 262 -5.52 19.65 13.23
C GLU A 262 -6.01 18.36 12.57
N PHE A 263 -7.30 18.05 12.75
CA PHE A 263 -7.96 17.03 11.97
C PHE A 263 -8.84 17.67 10.92
N TYR A 264 -8.67 17.29 9.65
CA TYR A 264 -9.51 17.77 8.57
C TYR A 264 -9.87 16.61 7.66
N ARG A 265 -10.97 16.77 6.92
CA ARG A 265 -11.44 15.76 5.98
C ARG A 265 -10.94 16.10 4.59
N ASP A 266 -10.47 15.07 3.88
CA ASP A 266 -10.30 15.11 2.43
C ASP A 266 -10.74 13.75 1.86
N GLY A 267 -11.64 13.77 0.88
CA GLY A 267 -12.34 12.57 0.42
C GLY A 267 -13.13 11.89 1.55
N ASP A 268 -12.84 10.64 1.83
CA ASP A 268 -13.38 9.84 2.93
C ASP A 268 -12.37 9.57 4.05
N GLN A 269 -11.17 10.17 3.98
CA GLN A 269 -10.13 10.03 4.98
C GLN A 269 -10.12 11.21 5.96
N LEU A 270 -9.74 10.90 7.19
CA LEU A 270 -9.41 11.90 8.20
C LEU A 270 -7.90 12.15 8.17
N PHE A 271 -7.51 13.34 7.78
CA PHE A 271 -6.10 13.73 7.80
C PHE A 271 -5.73 14.31 9.16
N ALA A 272 -4.58 13.88 9.68
CA ALA A 272 -3.94 14.47 10.85
C ALA A 272 -2.80 15.39 10.41
N LYS A 273 -2.87 16.65 10.83
CA LYS A 273 -1.77 17.61 10.76
C LYS A 273 -1.23 17.85 12.16
N ILE A 274 0.07 17.73 12.34
CA ILE A 274 0.75 18.01 13.60
C ILE A 274 1.71 19.16 13.34
N ASN A 275 1.55 20.26 14.09
CA ASN A 275 2.35 21.48 13.94
C ASN A 275 2.43 21.99 12.47
N GLY A 276 1.29 21.92 11.76
CA GLY A 276 1.16 22.39 10.38
C GLY A 276 1.61 21.38 9.30
N GLN A 277 2.26 20.28 9.69
CA GLN A 277 2.69 19.24 8.76
C GLN A 277 1.65 18.13 8.64
N ILE A 278 1.32 17.73 7.42
CA ILE A 278 0.45 16.57 7.17
C ILE A 278 1.23 15.32 7.54
N MET A 279 0.74 14.57 8.52
CA MET A 279 1.41 13.39 9.05
C MET A 279 0.82 12.10 8.48
N GLU A 280 -0.52 12.01 8.45
CA GLU A 280 -1.18 10.75 8.12
C GLU A 280 -2.57 10.99 7.53
N ALA A 281 -2.96 10.11 6.63
CA ALA A 281 -4.34 9.94 6.20
C ALA A 281 -4.90 8.68 6.88
N MET A 282 -5.99 8.84 7.63
CA MET A 282 -6.51 7.77 8.48
C MET A 282 -7.90 7.34 8.03
N ASP A 283 -8.07 6.03 7.99
CA ASP A 283 -9.34 5.39 7.69
C ASP A 283 -10.18 5.26 8.96
N TYR A 284 -11.51 5.34 8.82
CA TYR A 284 -12.42 5.07 9.93
C TYR A 284 -12.52 3.56 10.20
N LYS A 285 -12.31 3.16 11.46
CA LYS A 285 -12.30 1.76 11.90
C LYS A 285 -13.50 1.38 12.79
N GLY A 286 -14.49 2.26 12.92
CA GLY A 286 -15.62 2.07 13.83
C GLY A 286 -15.36 2.65 15.22
N ASP A 287 -16.40 2.77 16.06
CA ASP A 287 -16.30 3.24 17.45
C ASP A 287 -15.47 4.53 17.62
N ASN A 288 -15.76 5.53 16.76
CA ASN A 288 -15.04 6.82 16.70
C ASN A 288 -13.51 6.69 16.61
N SER A 289 -13.02 5.56 16.08
CA SER A 289 -11.60 5.24 15.98
C SER A 289 -11.13 5.33 14.53
N PHE A 290 -9.93 5.86 14.35
CA PHE A 290 -9.27 6.06 13.07
C PHE A 290 -7.87 5.49 13.12
N GLU A 291 -7.42 4.91 12.03
CA GLU A 291 -6.10 4.30 11.90
C GLU A 291 -5.48 4.63 10.55
N GLY A 292 -4.27 5.16 10.58
CA GLY A 292 -3.45 5.40 9.41
C GLY A 292 -2.70 4.17 8.91
N GLY A 293 -1.92 4.35 7.86
CA GLY A 293 -1.08 3.31 7.27
C GLY A 293 -0.20 2.59 8.29
N LEU A 294 -0.15 1.26 8.24
CA LEU A 294 0.63 0.42 9.16
C LEU A 294 0.40 0.71 10.66
N ALA A 295 -0.78 1.25 11.01
CA ALA A 295 -1.12 1.67 12.36
C ALA A 295 -0.20 2.79 12.90
N TYR A 296 0.40 3.59 12.01
CA TYR A 296 1.40 4.60 12.39
C TYR A 296 0.81 5.72 13.23
N VAL A 297 -0.35 6.26 12.84
CA VAL A 297 -1.15 7.15 13.69
C VAL A 297 -2.50 6.49 13.97
N LYS A 298 -2.93 6.54 15.24
CA LYS A 298 -4.29 6.18 15.65
C LYS A 298 -4.93 7.37 16.34
N ALA A 299 -6.21 7.58 16.11
CA ALA A 299 -7.00 8.58 16.81
C ALA A 299 -8.32 7.98 17.28
N LYS A 300 -8.66 8.16 18.57
CA LYS A 300 -9.97 7.79 19.12
C LYS A 300 -10.66 9.01 19.71
N PHE A 301 -11.85 9.30 19.22
CA PHE A 301 -12.61 10.48 19.61
C PHE A 301 -13.69 10.16 20.66
N GLU A 302 -13.79 11.03 21.66
CA GLU A 302 -14.89 11.09 22.64
C GLU A 302 -15.72 12.34 22.31
N LEU A 303 -16.97 12.14 21.89
CA LEU A 303 -17.88 13.24 21.58
C LEU A 303 -18.51 13.77 22.88
N LEU A 304 -18.46 15.09 23.07
CA LEU A 304 -19.01 15.76 24.24
C LEU A 304 -20.35 16.43 23.93
N SER A 305 -21.17 16.65 24.96
CA SER A 305 -22.36 17.49 24.86
C SER A 305 -21.98 18.92 24.42
N GLY A 306 -22.86 19.59 23.67
CA GLY A 306 -22.58 20.93 23.10
C GLY A 306 -21.63 20.93 21.88
N GLY A 307 -21.32 19.76 21.32
CA GLY A 307 -20.55 19.63 20.08
C GLY A 307 -19.04 19.83 20.25
N GLY A 308 -18.52 19.70 21.46
CA GLY A 308 -17.09 19.52 21.72
C GLY A 308 -16.63 18.08 21.45
N ALA A 309 -15.32 17.87 21.41
CA ALA A 309 -14.73 16.54 21.33
C ALA A 309 -13.38 16.50 22.07
N LYS A 310 -13.06 15.34 22.63
CA LYS A 310 -11.68 14.99 23.00
C LYS A 310 -11.16 13.95 22.02
N VAL A 311 -9.85 13.88 21.91
CA VAL A 311 -9.16 12.86 21.11
C VAL A 311 -8.03 12.27 21.91
N LYS A 312 -7.84 10.95 21.79
CA LYS A 312 -6.61 10.27 22.16
C LYS A 312 -5.87 9.91 20.86
N VAL A 313 -4.63 10.38 20.72
CA VAL A 313 -3.77 10.11 19.57
C VAL A 313 -2.62 9.22 20.00
N THR A 314 -2.36 8.17 19.25
CA THR A 314 -1.18 7.32 19.42
C THR A 314 -0.32 7.40 18.17
N ILE A 315 0.96 7.70 18.31
CA ILE A 315 1.94 7.72 17.22
C ILE A 315 2.91 6.56 17.46
N LYS A 316 3.05 5.70 16.46
CA LYS A 316 3.92 4.52 16.49
C LYS A 316 5.36 4.94 16.21
N GLU A 317 6.14 5.07 17.26
CA GLU A 317 7.61 5.19 17.19
C GLU A 317 8.25 3.99 17.92
N ASP A 318 9.57 4.00 18.12
CA ASP A 318 10.27 3.01 18.97
C ASP A 318 9.65 2.93 20.37
N LYS A 319 9.16 4.07 20.86
CA LYS A 319 8.29 4.17 22.04
C LYS A 319 7.01 4.89 21.64
N PRO A 320 5.85 4.22 21.65
CA PRO A 320 4.60 4.86 21.28
C PRO A 320 4.32 6.10 22.14
N ILE A 321 3.98 7.20 21.47
CA ILE A 321 3.58 8.44 22.13
C ILE A 321 2.06 8.47 22.19
N GLU A 322 1.50 8.64 23.39
CA GLU A 322 0.06 8.83 23.59
C GLU A 322 -0.22 10.27 24.05
N LEU A 323 -1.02 10.99 23.28
CA LEU A 323 -1.43 12.36 23.58
C LEU A 323 -2.95 12.44 23.69
N THR A 324 -3.43 13.28 24.61
CA THR A 324 -4.87 13.61 24.68
C THR A 324 -5.07 15.07 24.31
N GLY A 325 -6.11 15.35 23.54
CA GLY A 325 -6.40 16.70 23.06
C GLY A 325 -7.84 17.12 23.30
N LYS A 326 -8.06 18.43 23.45
CA LYS A 326 -9.39 19.05 23.49
C LYS A 326 -9.58 19.92 22.26
N LYS A 327 -10.74 19.79 21.61
CA LYS A 327 -11.10 20.58 20.44
C LYS A 327 -11.22 22.07 20.80
N LEU A 328 -10.46 22.92 20.12
CA LEU A 328 -10.46 24.37 20.25
C LEU A 328 -11.35 25.05 19.21
N LEU A 329 -11.20 24.67 17.95
CA LEU A 329 -11.92 25.29 16.83
C LEU A 329 -12.76 24.25 16.09
N LYS A 330 -13.96 24.68 15.68
CA LYS A 330 -14.85 23.92 14.80
C LYS A 330 -14.71 24.47 13.38
N TYR A 331 -14.66 23.59 12.40
CA TYR A 331 -14.74 23.94 10.98
C TYR A 331 -16.17 23.81 10.47
#